data_AF-A0A1D9FZ82-F1
#
_entry.id   AF-A0A1D9FZ82-F1
#
_cell.length_a   1.000
_cell.length_b   1.000
_cell.length_c   1.000
_cell.angle_alpha   90.00
_cell.angle_beta   90.00
_cell.angle_gamma   90.00
#
_symmetry.space_group_name_H-M   'P 1'
#
loop_
_entity.id
_entity.type
_entity.pdbx_description
1 polymer ?
#
loop_
_entity_poly.entity_id
_entity_poly.type
_entity_poly.pdbx_seq_one_letter_code
_entity_poly.pdbx_strand_id
1 'polypeptide(L)'
;MARNHSQDMAKIKFFSHQTPEGKSPTDRAIAAGYTCRKNYGSYYTHGIAENIYMSHLYRSIIYYNGVPAYNWMTQGEIANSTVAGWMSSPGHRKNILTATYDREGIGVAVSKERNEVYITKNFC
;
A
#
# COMPACT_ATOMS: atom_id res chain seq x y z
N MET A 1 -10.59 4.80 -3.22
CA MET A 1 -10.30 4.29 -1.86
C MET A 1 -8.80 4.01 -1.66
N ALA A 2 -8.18 3.02 -2.32
CA ALA A 2 -6.75 2.70 -2.12
C ALA A 2 -5.81 3.91 -2.31
N ARG A 3 -5.95 4.65 -3.41
CA ARG A 3 -5.15 5.85 -3.68
C ARG A 3 -5.34 6.94 -2.63
N ASN A 4 -6.54 7.10 -2.10
CA ASN A 4 -6.82 8.10 -1.07
C ASN A 4 -6.05 7.74 0.21
N HIS A 5 -6.05 6.47 0.63
CA HIS A 5 -5.29 6.04 1.80
C HIS A 5 -3.79 6.26 1.63
N SER A 6 -3.23 5.95 0.44
CA SER A 6 -1.83 6.27 0.14
C SER A 6 -1.57 7.79 0.20
N GLN A 7 -2.48 8.61 -0.30
CA GLN A 7 -2.38 10.07 -0.24
C GLN A 7 -2.45 10.59 1.20
N ASP A 8 -3.31 10.02 2.04
CA ASP A 8 -3.41 10.40 3.44
C ASP A 8 -2.10 10.09 4.16
N MET A 9 -1.58 8.87 4.03
CA MET A 9 -0.27 8.48 4.58
C MET A 9 0.86 9.43 4.12
N ALA A 10 0.85 9.81 2.83
CA ALA A 10 1.83 10.74 2.28
C ALA A 10 1.67 12.18 2.79
N LYS A 11 0.44 12.65 3.01
CA LYS A 11 0.13 14.04 3.41
C LYS A 11 0.30 14.27 4.90
N ILE A 12 -0.25 13.39 5.74
CA ILE A 12 -0.31 13.58 7.19
C ILE A 12 0.74 12.75 7.94
N LYS A 13 1.76 12.24 7.22
CA LYS A 13 2.99 11.68 7.77
C LYS A 13 2.76 10.49 8.72
N PHE A 14 1.92 9.55 8.31
CA PHE A 14 1.71 8.29 9.03
C PHE A 14 1.86 7.07 8.11
N PHE A 15 2.03 5.89 8.71
CA PHE A 15 2.04 4.62 7.99
C PHE A 15 1.32 3.56 8.82
N SER A 16 0.06 3.29 8.48
CA SER A 16 -0.81 2.35 9.20
C SER A 16 -1.95 1.87 8.30
N HIS A 17 -2.48 0.69 8.60
CA HIS A 17 -3.71 0.19 8.00
C HIS A 17 -4.95 0.98 8.45
N GLN A 18 -4.92 1.52 9.67
CA GLN A 18 -6.01 2.37 10.19
C GLN A 18 -5.67 3.83 9.96
N THR A 19 -6.67 4.63 9.59
CA THR A 19 -6.49 6.09 9.58
C THR A 19 -6.31 6.61 11.01
N PRO A 20 -5.78 7.83 11.22
CA PRO A 20 -5.68 8.42 12.55
C PRO A 20 -7.02 8.52 13.30
N GLU A 21 -8.15 8.59 12.57
CA GLU A 21 -9.51 8.58 13.10
C GLU A 21 -10.03 7.15 13.40
N GLY A 22 -9.17 6.12 13.27
CA GLY A 22 -9.47 4.73 13.57
C GLY A 22 -10.23 3.98 12.48
N LYS A 23 -10.31 4.50 11.25
CA LYS A 23 -11.03 3.82 10.15
C LYS A 23 -10.21 2.69 9.55
N SER A 24 -10.74 1.48 9.57
CA SER A 24 -10.14 0.29 8.94
C SER A 24 -10.25 0.33 7.39
N PRO A 25 -9.54 -0.55 6.66
CA PRO A 25 -9.74 -0.70 5.22
C PRO A 25 -11.19 -1.00 4.85
N THR A 26 -11.88 -1.82 5.66
CA THR A 26 -13.31 -2.12 5.43
C THR A 26 -14.18 -0.88 5.61
N ASP A 27 -13.95 -0.07 6.65
CA ASP A 27 -14.71 1.17 6.85
C ASP A 27 -14.51 2.16 5.69
N ARG A 28 -13.26 2.29 5.22
CA ARG A 28 -12.92 3.14 4.07
C ARG A 28 -13.58 2.66 2.78
N ALA A 29 -13.75 1.35 2.60
CA ALA A 29 -14.43 0.79 1.43
C ALA A 29 -15.94 1.03 1.49
N ILE A 30 -16.57 0.78 2.65
CA ILE A 30 -18.00 1.02 2.87
C ILE A 30 -18.32 2.51 2.65
N ALA A 31 -17.52 3.42 3.20
CA ALA A 31 -17.70 4.86 3.01
C ALA A 31 -17.57 5.30 1.54
N ALA A 32 -16.82 4.54 0.73
CA ALA A 32 -16.68 4.76 -0.71
C ALA A 32 -17.75 4.01 -1.55
N GLY A 33 -18.72 3.36 -0.91
CA GLY A 33 -19.78 2.61 -1.59
C GLY A 33 -19.38 1.20 -2.07
N TYR A 34 -18.25 0.67 -1.57
CA TYR A 34 -17.76 -0.65 -1.94
C TYR A 34 -17.98 -1.65 -0.79
N THR A 35 -18.71 -2.71 -1.07
CA THR A 35 -18.80 -3.88 -0.19
C THR A 35 -18.01 -5.03 -0.78
N CYS A 36 -17.43 -5.84 0.09
CA CYS A 36 -16.67 -7.00 -0.31
C CYS A 36 -17.20 -8.24 0.40
N ARG A 37 -17.69 -9.21 -0.39
CA ARG A 37 -18.14 -10.51 0.10
C ARG A 37 -17.25 -11.59 -0.52
N LYS A 38 -16.61 -12.40 0.32
CA LYS A 38 -15.73 -13.50 -0.07
C LYS A 38 -16.42 -14.82 0.24
N ASN A 39 -16.55 -15.69 -0.77
CA ASN A 39 -17.24 -16.97 -0.64
C ASN A 39 -16.25 -18.10 -0.36
N TYR A 40 -16.48 -18.88 0.69
CA TYR A 40 -15.68 -20.04 1.08
C TYR A 40 -16.47 -21.36 0.94
N GLY A 41 -17.55 -21.35 0.16
CA GLY A 41 -18.45 -22.49 -0.06
C GLY A 41 -19.49 -22.61 1.04
N SER A 42 -19.08 -22.99 2.26
CA SER A 42 -20.00 -23.21 3.40
C SER A 42 -20.32 -21.95 4.19
N TYR A 43 -19.52 -20.88 4.03
CA TYR A 43 -19.77 -19.58 4.65
C TYR A 43 -19.19 -18.45 3.79
N TYR A 44 -19.53 -17.21 4.15
CA TYR A 44 -18.96 -16.01 3.55
C TYR A 44 -18.33 -15.12 4.60
N THR A 45 -17.31 -14.37 4.21
CA THR A 45 -16.76 -13.27 5.01
C THR A 45 -16.99 -11.94 4.32
N HIS A 46 -17.00 -10.88 5.12
CA HIS A 46 -17.09 -9.51 4.63
C HIS A 46 -15.86 -8.70 5.02
N GLY A 47 -15.44 -7.82 4.12
CA GLY A 47 -14.40 -6.85 4.40
C GLY A 47 -13.16 -6.95 3.50
N ILE A 48 -12.35 -5.91 3.58
CA ILE A 48 -11.17 -5.71 2.74
C ILE A 48 -9.94 -6.23 3.46
N ALA A 49 -9.12 -6.99 2.73
CA ALA A 49 -7.75 -7.25 3.15
C ALA A 49 -6.84 -6.20 2.49
N GLU A 50 -5.79 -5.75 3.17
CA GLU A 50 -4.93 -4.67 2.69
C GLU A 50 -3.46 -5.03 2.87
N ASN A 51 -2.66 -4.73 1.85
CA ASN A 51 -1.21 -4.61 1.96
C ASN A 51 -0.83 -3.14 1.79
N ILE A 52 0.10 -2.65 2.62
CA ILE A 52 0.68 -1.32 2.49
C ILE A 52 2.20 -1.40 2.35
N TYR A 53 2.78 -0.44 1.65
CA TYR A 53 4.23 -0.32 1.46
C TYR A 53 4.62 1.15 1.53
N MET A 54 5.75 1.44 2.17
CA MET A 54 6.38 2.74 2.18
C MET A 54 7.88 2.56 1.98
N SER A 55 8.47 3.41 1.16
CA SER A 55 9.92 3.51 1.00
C SER A 55 10.31 4.88 0.47
N HIS A 56 11.60 5.18 0.47
CA HIS A 56 12.13 6.31 -0.27
C HIS A 56 12.00 6.10 -1.79
N LEU A 57 12.12 7.16 -2.57
CA LEU A 57 12.18 7.15 -4.04
C LEU A 57 13.60 6.87 -4.56
N TYR A 58 14.60 6.81 -3.68
CA TYR A 58 16.01 6.62 -4.02
C TYR A 58 16.58 5.38 -3.34
N ARG A 59 17.60 4.78 -3.94
CA ARG A 59 18.34 3.63 -3.39
C ARG A 59 19.38 4.07 -2.37
N SER A 60 20.03 5.20 -2.64
CA SER A 60 21.09 5.76 -1.80
C SER A 60 21.26 7.26 -2.05
N ILE A 61 21.95 7.92 -1.12
CA ILE A 61 22.39 9.30 -1.24
C ILE A 61 23.91 9.29 -1.37
N ILE A 62 24.44 10.01 -2.35
CA ILE A 62 25.87 10.19 -2.58
C ILE A 62 26.19 11.67 -2.34
N TYR A 63 27.27 11.98 -1.64
CA TYR A 63 27.65 13.37 -1.36
C TYR A 63 28.82 13.80 -2.23
N TYR A 64 28.65 14.92 -2.94
CA TYR A 64 29.71 15.56 -3.72
C TYR A 64 29.95 16.96 -3.15
N ASN A 65 31.13 17.19 -2.55
CA ASN A 65 31.48 18.46 -1.90
C ASN A 65 30.42 18.94 -0.89
N GLY A 66 29.83 18.00 -0.14
CA GLY A 66 28.77 18.29 0.85
C GLY A 66 27.36 18.44 0.26
N VAL A 67 27.19 18.40 -1.06
CA VAL A 67 25.88 18.48 -1.72
C VAL A 67 25.33 17.06 -1.95
N PRO A 68 24.08 16.75 -1.55
CA PRO A 68 23.49 15.44 -1.77
C PRO A 68 23.06 15.25 -3.24
N ALA A 69 23.46 14.12 -3.82
CA ALA A 69 22.99 13.58 -5.08
C ALA A 69 22.25 12.26 -4.82
N TYR A 70 21.06 12.11 -5.38
CA TYR A 70 20.19 10.97 -5.13
C TYR A 70 20.29 9.94 -6.25
N ASN A 71 20.50 8.68 -5.89
CA ASN A 71 20.38 7.57 -6.83
C ASN A 71 18.91 7.12 -6.92
N TRP A 72 18.12 7.82 -7.73
CA TRP A 72 16.68 7.59 -7.88
C TRP A 72 16.37 6.18 -8.39
N MET A 73 15.33 5.58 -7.82
CA MET A 73 14.74 4.34 -8.33
C MET A 73 13.84 4.63 -9.52
N THR A 74 13.82 3.71 -10.47
CA THR A 74 12.79 3.68 -11.51
C THR A 74 11.45 3.25 -10.92
N GLN A 75 10.35 3.51 -11.65
CA GLN A 75 9.02 3.00 -11.27
C GLN A 75 9.01 1.46 -11.20
N GLY A 76 9.73 0.78 -12.10
CA GLY A 76 9.83 -0.67 -12.12
C GLY A 76 10.52 -1.23 -10.88
N GLU A 77 11.55 -0.56 -10.37
CA GLU A 77 12.23 -0.98 -9.15
C GLU A 77 11.40 -0.77 -7.90
N ILE A 78 10.66 0.35 -7.83
CA ILE A 78 9.68 0.57 -6.77
C ILE A 78 8.62 -0.52 -6.81
N ALA A 79 8.08 -0.85 -7.98
CA ALA A 79 7.09 -1.91 -8.12
C ALA A 79 7.65 -3.28 -7.72
N ASN A 80 8.86 -3.61 -8.17
CA ASN A 80 9.52 -4.88 -7.84
C ASN A 80 9.81 -4.98 -6.34
N SER A 81 10.38 -3.94 -5.73
CA SER A 81 10.67 -3.94 -4.29
C SER A 81 9.40 -4.02 -3.44
N THR A 82 8.31 -3.40 -3.90
CA THR A 82 6.99 -3.48 -3.25
C THR A 82 6.44 -4.89 -3.27
N VAL A 83 6.37 -5.52 -4.45
CA VAL A 83 5.83 -6.88 -4.58
C VAL A 83 6.73 -7.90 -3.89
N ALA A 84 8.05 -7.80 -4.05
CA ALA A 84 9.00 -8.66 -3.37
C ALA A 84 8.91 -8.53 -1.85
N GLY A 85 8.76 -7.30 -1.32
CA GLY A 85 8.58 -7.05 0.10
C GLY A 85 7.28 -7.61 0.66
N TRP A 86 6.17 -7.50 -0.09
CA TRP A 86 4.93 -8.17 0.31
C TRP A 86 5.06 -9.70 0.22
N MET A 87 5.70 -10.22 -0.82
CA MET A 87 5.90 -11.64 -0.98
C MET A 87 6.89 -12.21 0.05
N SER A 88 7.78 -11.44 0.67
CA SER A 88 8.65 -11.94 1.75
C SER A 88 7.97 -11.93 3.13
N SER A 89 6.89 -11.17 3.32
CA SER A 89 6.09 -11.13 4.55
C SER A 89 4.97 -12.19 4.51
N PRO A 90 4.89 -13.13 5.48
CA PRO A 90 3.85 -14.16 5.49
C PRO A 90 2.41 -13.60 5.46
N GLY A 91 2.15 -12.53 6.21
CA GLY A 91 0.83 -11.89 6.24
C GLY A 91 0.45 -11.24 4.91
N HIS A 92 1.37 -10.47 4.33
CA HIS A 92 1.13 -9.81 3.03
C HIS A 92 1.06 -10.83 1.88
N ARG A 93 1.92 -11.86 1.90
CA ARG A 93 1.90 -12.97 0.94
C ARG A 93 0.56 -13.71 1.00
N LYS A 94 0.04 -13.98 2.20
CA LYS A 94 -1.28 -14.62 2.35
C LYS A 94 -2.37 -13.85 1.61
N ASN A 95 -2.39 -12.52 1.70
CA ASN A 95 -3.36 -11.70 0.97
C ASN A 95 -3.22 -11.88 -0.55
N ILE A 96 -1.99 -11.88 -1.07
CA ILE A 96 -1.72 -12.04 -2.52
C ILE A 96 -2.14 -13.42 -3.04
N LEU A 97 -1.94 -14.48 -2.25
CA LEU A 97 -2.18 -15.87 -2.66
C LEU A 97 -3.59 -16.38 -2.33
N THR A 98 -4.46 -15.57 -1.72
CA THR A 98 -5.81 -15.99 -1.37
C THR A 98 -6.70 -16.05 -2.60
N ALA A 99 -7.03 -17.27 -3.05
CA ALA A 99 -7.80 -17.51 -4.27
C ALA A 99 -9.27 -17.04 -4.21
N THR A 100 -9.82 -16.77 -3.03
CA THR A 100 -11.19 -16.25 -2.89
C THR A 100 -11.29 -14.75 -3.15
N TYR A 101 -10.17 -14.06 -3.37
CA TYR A 101 -10.14 -12.67 -3.76
C TYR A 101 -10.30 -12.55 -5.29
N ASP A 102 -11.34 -11.88 -5.74
CA ASP A 102 -11.73 -11.75 -7.16
C ASP A 102 -11.50 -10.35 -7.76
N ARG A 103 -11.13 -9.37 -6.93
CA ARG A 103 -10.94 -7.95 -7.29
C ARG A 103 -9.83 -7.33 -6.46
N GLU A 104 -9.01 -6.51 -7.11
CA GLU A 104 -8.01 -5.72 -6.41
C GLU A 104 -8.03 -4.25 -6.82
N GLY A 105 -7.63 -3.39 -5.89
CA GLY A 105 -7.46 -1.96 -6.12
C GLY A 105 -6.11 -1.50 -5.59
N ILE A 106 -5.28 -0.94 -6.46
CA ILE A 106 -3.95 -0.44 -6.12
C ILE A 106 -3.96 1.09 -6.16
N GLY A 107 -3.41 1.70 -5.12
CA GLY A 107 -3.22 3.13 -4.96
C GLY A 107 -1.74 3.45 -4.73
N VAL A 108 -1.26 4.53 -5.34
CA VAL A 108 0.10 5.05 -5.16
C VAL A 108 0.03 6.54 -4.91
N ALA A 109 0.82 7.02 -3.96
CA ALA A 109 1.05 8.43 -3.69
C ALA A 109 2.51 8.71 -3.38
N VAL A 110 2.98 9.90 -3.74
CA VAL A 110 4.36 10.33 -3.51
C VAL A 110 4.37 11.56 -2.62
N SER A 111 5.22 11.55 -1.59
CA SER A 111 5.59 12.76 -0.84
C SER A 111 6.87 13.33 -1.45
N LYS A 112 6.75 14.42 -2.22
CA LYS A 112 7.91 15.08 -2.85
C LYS A 112 8.84 15.72 -1.82
N GLU A 113 8.28 16.29 -0.76
CA GLU A 113 9.04 16.88 0.35
C GLU A 113 9.97 15.87 1.02
N ARG A 114 9.51 14.62 1.16
CA ARG A 114 10.23 13.56 1.88
C ARG A 114 10.91 12.55 0.95
N ASN A 115 10.73 12.71 -0.36
CA ASN A 115 11.17 11.74 -1.37
C ASN A 115 10.72 10.32 -1.03
N GLU A 116 9.45 10.15 -0.68
CA GLU A 116 8.86 8.87 -0.27
C GLU A 116 7.71 8.48 -1.20
N VAL A 117 7.49 7.17 -1.34
CA VAL A 117 6.35 6.58 -2.01
C VAL A 117 5.54 5.74 -1.03
N TYR A 118 4.23 5.84 -1.15
CA TYR A 118 3.23 5.12 -0.37
C TYR A 118 2.36 4.32 -1.32
N ILE A 119 2.19 3.03 -1.05
CA ILE A 119 1.42 2.13 -1.90
C ILE A 119 0.45 1.35 -1.04
N THR A 120 -0.79 1.28 -1.49
CA THR A 120 -1.86 0.53 -0.85
C THR A 120 -2.46 -0.42 -1.87
N LYS A 121 -2.53 -1.72 -1.56
CA LYS A 121 -3.23 -2.73 -2.34
C LYS A 121 -4.35 -3.32 -1.51
N ASN A 122 -5.58 -3.11 -1.95
CA ASN A 122 -6.78 -3.65 -1.32
C ASN A 122 -7.28 -4.86 -2.11
N PHE A 123 -7.68 -5.89 -1.38
CA PHE A 123 -8.18 -7.15 -1.92
C PHE A 123 -9.61 -7.39 -1.49
N CYS A 124 -10.42 -7.67 -2.49
CA CYS A 124 -11.72 -8.29 -2.38
C CYS A 124 -11.72 -9.56 -3.21
#